data_AF-A0A2N0KW58-F1
#
_entry.id   AF-A0A2N0KW58-F1
#
_cell.length_a   1.000
_cell.length_b   1.000
_cell.length_c   1.000
_cell.angle_alpha   90.00
_cell.angle_beta   90.00
_cell.angle_gamma   90.00
#
_symmetry.space_group_name_H-M   'P 1'
#
loop_
_entity.id
_entity.type
_entity.pdbx_description
1 polymer ?
#
loop_
_entity_poly.entity_id
_entity_poly.type
_entity_poly.pdbx_seq_one_letter_code
_entity_poly.pdbx_strand_id
1 'polypeptide(L)'
;MDPAALGPFEWSELGKLLVSLWMVVLFVVLMAANMIVGHNFLPSFVMSGHLPNYWQKARIAFYSFAIICFGLAMFFLYRVIDLAGILRNFWADYYI
;
A
#
# COMPACT_ATOMS: atom_id res chain seq x y z
N MET A 1 31.38 -21.77 5.47
CA MET A 1 30.21 -22.55 5.02
C MET A 1 29.58 -21.73 3.92
N ASP A 2 29.61 -22.20 2.67
CA ASP A 2 28.87 -21.52 1.61
C ASP A 2 27.37 -21.55 1.93
N PRO A 3 26.61 -20.47 1.68
CA PRO A 3 25.18 -20.48 1.92
C PRO A 3 24.53 -21.60 1.10
N ALA A 4 23.72 -22.43 1.76
CA ALA A 4 22.94 -23.45 1.06
C ALA A 4 22.04 -22.75 0.04
N ALA A 5 21.99 -23.28 -1.18
CA ALA A 5 21.14 -22.73 -2.23
C ALA A 5 19.67 -22.76 -1.78
N LEU A 6 18.96 -21.65 -1.97
CA LEU A 6 17.53 -21.55 -1.67
C LEU A 6 16.73 -22.51 -2.55
N GLY A 7 15.84 -23.28 -1.93
CA GLY A 7 14.93 -24.17 -2.63
C GLY A 7 13.70 -23.44 -3.18
N PRO A 8 12.83 -24.17 -3.92
CA PRO A 8 11.62 -23.59 -4.51
C PRO A 8 10.65 -22.99 -3.49
N PHE A 9 10.61 -23.53 -2.27
CA PHE A 9 9.74 -23.05 -1.20
C PHE A 9 10.19 -21.67 -0.71
N GLU A 10 11.49 -21.50 -0.45
CA GLU A 10 12.09 -20.26 0.03
C GLU A 10 11.93 -19.14 -0.99
N TRP A 11 12.13 -19.44 -2.28
CA TRP A 11 11.87 -18.49 -3.37
C TRP A 11 10.40 -18.06 -3.44
N SER A 12 9.46 -18.97 -3.16
CA SER A 12 8.03 -18.63 -3.13
C SER A 12 7.70 -17.65 -2.00
N GLU A 13 8.25 -17.89 -0.80
CA GLU A 13 8.04 -17.00 0.35
C GLU A 13 8.67 -15.61 0.13
N LEU A 14 9.88 -15.55 -0.44
CA LEU A 14 10.50 -14.28 -0.85
C LEU A 14 9.67 -13.54 -1.90
N GLY A 15 9.09 -14.26 -2.86
CA GLY A 15 8.17 -13.68 -3.85
C GLY A 15 6.93 -13.07 -3.20
N LYS A 16 6.32 -13.77 -2.24
CA LYS A 16 5.16 -13.24 -1.49
C LYS A 16 5.52 -12.01 -0.67
N LEU A 17 6.71 -11.99 -0.05
CA LEU A 17 7.21 -10.86 0.72
C LEU A 17 7.39 -9.64 -0.19
N LEU A 18 8.07 -9.82 -1.32
CA LEU A 18 8.31 -8.76 -2.29
C LEU A 18 7.00 -8.20 -2.87
N VAL A 19 6.07 -9.07 -3.26
CA VAL A 19 4.75 -8.65 -3.74
C VAL A 19 4.02 -7.86 -2.66
N SER A 20 4.02 -8.33 -1.41
CA SER A 20 3.37 -7.63 -0.30
C SER A 20 3.94 -6.23 -0.09
N LEU A 21 5.27 -6.07 -0.17
CA LEU A 21 5.93 -4.76 -0.13
C LEU A 21 5.45 -3.84 -1.26
N TRP A 22 5.39 -4.34 -2.50
CA TRP A 22 4.88 -3.56 -3.63
C TRP A 22 3.41 -3.16 -3.46
N MET A 23 2.57 -4.03 -2.90
CA MET A 23 1.18 -3.73 -2.64
C MET A 23 1.03 -2.61 -1.58
N VAL A 24 1.86 -2.59 -0.53
CA VAL A 24 1.90 -1.47 0.42
C VAL A 24 2.16 -0.15 -0.31
N VAL A 25 3.21 -0.09 -1.13
CA VAL A 25 3.55 1.13 -1.88
C VAL A 25 2.40 1.57 -2.79
N LEU A 26 1.84 0.63 -3.56
CA LEU A 26 0.72 0.90 -4.46
C LEU A 26 -0.46 1.52 -3.71
N PHE A 27 -0.90 0.91 -2.62
CA PHE A 27 -2.07 1.39 -1.90
C PHE A 27 -1.82 2.69 -1.13
N VAL A 28 -0.61 2.91 -0.61
CA VAL A 28 -0.24 4.22 -0.01
C VAL A 28 -0.28 5.32 -1.07
N VAL A 29 0.26 5.08 -2.27
CA VAL A 29 0.22 6.05 -3.37
C VAL A 29 -1.22 6.33 -3.81
N LEU A 30 -2.05 5.30 -3.97
CA LEU A 30 -3.46 5.47 -4.32
C LEU A 30 -4.22 6.25 -3.25
N MET A 31 -3.99 5.94 -1.97
CA MET A 31 -4.59 6.66 -0.85
C MET A 31 -4.20 8.14 -0.87
N ALA A 32 -2.90 8.45 -0.99
CA ALA A 32 -2.40 9.82 -1.03
C ALA A 32 -2.95 10.60 -2.24
N ALA A 33 -2.95 9.98 -3.44
CA ALA A 33 -3.49 10.59 -4.64
C ALA A 33 -4.98 10.94 -4.49
N ASN A 34 -5.79 10.03 -3.94
CA ASN A 34 -7.22 10.28 -3.71
C ASN A 34 -7.45 11.38 -2.67
N MET A 35 -6.61 11.47 -1.62
CA MET A 35 -6.66 12.57 -0.66
C MET A 35 -6.32 13.91 -1.29
N ILE A 36 -5.28 13.99 -2.12
CA ILE A 36 -4.92 15.22 -2.85
C ILE A 36 -6.08 15.67 -3.74
N VAL A 37 -6.66 14.75 -4.51
CA VAL A 37 -7.78 15.08 -5.41
C VAL A 37 -9.00 15.54 -4.62
N GLY A 38 -9.45 14.75 -3.64
CA GLY A 38 -10.66 15.03 -2.87
C GLY A 38 -10.54 16.21 -1.90
N HIS A 39 -9.33 16.51 -1.41
CA HIS A 39 -9.10 17.55 -0.41
C HIS A 39 -8.59 18.87 -1.01
N ASN A 40 -7.75 18.81 -2.06
CA ASN A 40 -7.14 20.02 -2.63
C ASN A 40 -7.75 20.39 -3.98
N PHE A 41 -7.69 19.47 -4.96
CA PHE A 41 -8.04 19.82 -6.35
C PHE A 41 -9.53 20.09 -6.51
N LEU A 42 -10.38 19.21 -5.98
CA LEU A 42 -11.81 19.33 -6.17
C LEU A 42 -12.39 20.60 -5.53
N PRO A 43 -12.07 20.96 -4.27
CA PRO A 43 -12.50 22.24 -3.71
C PRO A 43 -11.95 23.45 -4.47
N SER A 44 -10.69 23.40 -4.93
CA SER A 44 -10.08 24.47 -5.72
C SER A 44 -10.84 24.72 -7.03
N PHE A 45 -11.23 23.66 -7.75
CA PHE A 45 -12.00 23.79 -8.99
C PHE A 45 -13.43 24.28 -8.76
N VAL A 46 -14.07 23.88 -7.66
CA VAL A 46 -15.40 24.39 -7.32
C VAL A 46 -15.33 25.88 -6.96
N MET A 47 -14.35 26.28 -6.14
CA MET A 47 -14.20 27.68 -5.71
C MET A 47 -13.85 28.61 -6.87
N SER A 48 -13.05 28.14 -7.83
CA SER A 48 -12.67 28.91 -9.03
C SER A 48 -13.73 28.89 -10.13
N GLY A 49 -14.87 28.22 -9.92
CA GLY A 49 -15.98 28.16 -10.89
C GLY A 49 -15.76 27.21 -12.07
N HIS A 50 -14.68 26.42 -12.08
CA HIS A 50 -14.43 25.41 -13.11
C HIS A 50 -15.34 24.19 -12.97
N LEU A 51 -15.85 23.93 -11.76
CA LEU A 51 -16.81 22.86 -11.48
C LEU A 51 -18.04 23.38 -10.73
N PRO A 52 -19.25 22.86 -11.04
CA PRO A 52 -20.45 23.17 -10.27
C PRO A 52 -20.39 22.71 -8.81
N ASN A 53 -21.10 23.40 -7.92
CA ASN A 53 -21.14 23.09 -6.48
C ASN A 53 -21.55 21.65 -6.12
N TYR A 54 -22.37 20.98 -6.96
CA TYR A 54 -22.78 19.60 -6.68
C TYR A 54 -21.61 18.61 -6.67
N TRP A 55 -20.49 18.94 -7.34
CA TRP A 55 -19.30 18.12 -7.35
C TRP A 55 -18.67 17.95 -5.96
N GLN A 56 -18.93 18.86 -5.01
CA GLN A 56 -18.48 18.71 -3.62
C GLN A 56 -18.89 17.36 -3.00
N LYS A 57 -19.99 16.74 -3.46
CA LYS A 57 -20.42 15.40 -3.01
C LYS A 57 -19.44 14.29 -3.41
N ALA A 58 -18.70 14.46 -4.52
CA ALA A 58 -17.70 13.49 -4.97
C ALA A 58 -16.54 13.33 -3.97
N ARG A 59 -16.31 14.30 -3.07
CA ARG A 59 -15.31 14.20 -1.99
C ARG A 59 -15.52 12.97 -1.12
N ILE A 60 -16.77 12.63 -0.84
CA ILE A 60 -17.13 11.46 -0.03
C ILE A 60 -16.62 10.17 -0.71
N ALA A 61 -16.75 10.08 -2.03
CA ALA A 61 -16.24 8.93 -2.79
C ALA A 61 -14.71 8.85 -2.73
N PHE A 62 -14.00 9.96 -2.95
CA PHE A 62 -12.53 10.01 -2.86
C PHE A 62 -12.01 9.64 -1.46
N TYR A 63 -12.65 10.14 -0.40
CA TYR A 63 -12.28 9.81 0.97
C TYR A 63 -12.59 8.36 1.32
N SER A 64 -13.74 7.84 0.90
CA SER A 64 -14.10 6.43 1.12
C SER A 64 -13.09 5.50 0.44
N PHE A 65 -12.72 5.81 -0.81
CA PHE A 65 -11.71 5.05 -1.53
C PHE A 65 -10.32 5.15 -0.88
N ALA A 66 -9.92 6.33 -0.42
CA ALA A 66 -8.67 6.53 0.31
C ALA A 66 -8.62 5.69 1.60
N ILE A 67 -9.71 5.61 2.36
CA ILE A 67 -9.81 4.77 3.56
C ILE A 67 -9.67 3.29 3.22
N ILE A 68 -10.32 2.83 2.13
CA ILE A 68 -10.19 1.44 1.67
C ILE A 68 -8.74 1.14 1.29
N CYS A 69 -8.10 2.02 0.52
CA CYS A 69 -6.68 1.87 0.16
C CYS A 69 -5.79 1.85 1.41
N PHE A 70 -6.05 2.69 2.40
CA PHE A 70 -5.31 2.67 3.66
C PHE A 70 -5.47 1.33 4.39
N GLY A 71 -6.69 0.81 4.48
CA GLY A 71 -6.95 -0.51 5.07
C GLY A 71 -6.20 -1.63 4.35
N LEU A 72 -6.18 -1.61 3.01
CA LEU A 72 -5.42 -2.57 2.21
C LEU A 72 -3.91 -2.42 2.40
N ALA A 73 -3.38 -1.19 2.48
CA ALA A 73 -1.98 -0.95 2.77
C ALA A 73 -1.58 -1.55 4.13
N MET A 74 -2.41 -1.36 5.16
CA MET A 74 -2.17 -1.94 6.48
C MET A 74 -2.24 -3.47 6.47
N PHE A 75 -3.17 -4.05 5.71
CA PHE A 75 -3.25 -5.51 5.53
C PHE A 75 -1.97 -6.07 4.89
N PHE A 76 -1.47 -5.45 3.82
CA PHE A 76 -0.23 -5.90 3.19
C PHE A 76 1.00 -5.61 4.05
N LEU A 77 1.01 -4.54 4.84
CA LEU A 77 2.09 -4.27 5.78
C LEU A 77 2.16 -5.34 6.88
N TYR A 78 1.02 -5.76 7.40
CA TYR A 78 0.95 -6.91 8.31
C TYR A 78 1.53 -8.17 7.66
N ARG A 79 1.17 -8.45 6.40
CA ARG A 79 1.73 -9.59 5.64
C ARG A 79 3.24 -9.49 5.45
N VAL A 80 3.79 -8.30 5.26
CA VAL A 80 5.25 -8.08 5.18
C VAL A 80 5.92 -8.47 6.50
N ILE A 81 5.38 -8.05 7.64
CA ILE A 81 5.94 -8.37 8.96
C ILE A 81 5.88 -9.89 9.22
N ASP A 82 4.75 -10.52 8.91
CA ASP A 82 4.54 -11.96 9.05
C ASP A 82 5.53 -12.78 8.19
N LEU A 83 5.66 -12.43 6.90
CA LEU A 83 6.57 -13.10 5.97
C LEU A 83 8.05 -12.80 6.28
N ALA A 84 8.36 -11.61 6.81
CA ALA A 84 9.70 -11.26 7.25
C ALA A 84 10.17 -12.17 8.40
N GLY A 85 9.27 -12.57 9.29
CA GLY A 85 9.59 -13.54 10.35
C GLY A 85 10.09 -14.90 9.80
N ILE A 86 9.64 -15.30 8.62
CA ILE A 86 10.06 -16.54 7.95
C ILE A 86 11.52 -16.47 7.48
N LEU A 87 12.05 -15.27 7.19
CA LEU A 87 13.43 -15.08 6.74
C LEU A 87 14.45 -15.64 7.74
N ARG A 88 14.13 -15.63 9.04
CA ARG A 88 14.99 -16.19 10.09
C ARG A 88 15.26 -17.68 9.92
N ASN A 89 14.40 -18.40 9.20
CA ASN A 89 14.55 -19.85 8.98
C ASN A 89 15.71 -20.18 8.02
N PHE A 90 16.10 -19.25 7.15
CA PHE A 90 17.17 -19.45 6.16
C PHE A 90 18.22 -18.33 6.17
N TRP A 91 18.02 -17.28 6.95
CA TRP A 91 18.95 -16.19 7.17
C TRP A 91 19.08 -15.92 8.67
N ALA A 92 19.98 -16.65 9.34
CA ALA A 92 20.09 -16.69 10.79
C ALA A 92 20.40 -15.31 11.42
N ASP A 93 21.07 -14.43 10.68
CA ASP A 93 21.44 -13.08 11.12
C ASP A 93 20.35 -12.03 10.87
N TYR A 94 19.15 -12.42 10.42
CA TYR A 94 18.04 -11.49 10.20
C TYR A 94 17.43 -11.02 11.53
N TYR A 95 17.38 -9.69 11.74
CA TYR A 95 17.09 -9.08 13.05
C TYR A 95 15.86 -8.15 13.09
N ILE A 96 14.93 -8.31 12.14
CA ILE A 96 13.64 -7.59 12.14
C ILE A 96 12.55 -8.52 12.68
#